data_AF-A0A2D4J704-F1
#
_entry.id   AF-A0A2D4J704-F1
#
_cell.length_a   1.000
_cell.length_b   1.000
_cell.length_c   1.000
_cell.angle_alpha   90.00
_cell.angle_beta   90.00
_cell.angle_gamma   90.00
#
_symmetry.space_group_name_H-M   'P 1'
#
loop_
_entity.id
_entity.type
_entity.pdbx_description
1 polymer ?
#
loop_
_entity_poly.entity_id
_entity_poly.type
_entity_poly.pdbx_seq_one_letter_code
_entity_poly.pdbx_strand_id
1 'polypeptide(L)'
;VHGEKITTEHKLYKTNVDQFRLWLTQLTERLNCCLNQESKLPAENRIKALQDIIKDVRSGEKKLKHLEAQSIDVVQNTSPLGAEKMKAELEELKKLLENIKLVSVEEEEKLLKSLQSENTYHTQARVLETDVQEFRKRLQRLGNHFEKDDIVR
;
A
#
# COMPACT_ATOMS: atom_id res chain seq x y z
N VAL A 1 -38.97 25.58 -15.76
CA VAL A 1 -38.14 24.51 -16.36
C VAL A 1 -36.62 24.77 -16.26
N HIS A 2 -36.09 26.00 -16.43
CA HIS A 2 -34.62 26.20 -16.33
C HIS A 2 -34.07 26.04 -14.89
N GLY A 3 -34.76 26.57 -13.87
CA GLY A 3 -34.33 26.45 -12.46
C GLY A 3 -34.42 25.03 -11.87
N GLU A 4 -35.36 24.21 -12.32
CA GLU A 4 -35.49 22.81 -11.88
C GLU A 4 -34.32 21.94 -12.35
N LYS A 5 -33.80 22.22 -13.56
CA LYS A 5 -32.64 21.52 -14.13
C LYS A 5 -31.37 21.84 -13.34
N ILE A 6 -31.13 23.11 -13.04
CA ILE A 6 -30.00 23.58 -12.21
C ILE A 6 -30.03 22.92 -10.82
N THR A 7 -31.22 22.85 -10.20
CA THR A 7 -31.38 22.23 -8.88
C THR A 7 -31.08 20.72 -8.91
N THR A 8 -31.44 20.06 -10.02
CA THR A 8 -31.19 18.62 -10.21
C THR A 8 -29.70 18.32 -10.41
N GLU A 9 -29.01 19.12 -11.22
CA GLU A 9 -27.57 19.00 -11.47
C GLU A 9 -26.75 19.23 -10.20
N HIS A 10 -27.10 20.24 -9.40
CA HIS A 10 -26.51 20.47 -8.07
C HIS A 10 -26.71 19.29 -7.11
N LYS A 11 -27.92 18.71 -7.06
CA LYS A 11 -28.23 17.57 -6.19
C LYS A 11 -27.45 16.32 -6.59
N LEU A 12 -27.32 16.08 -7.89
CA LEU A 12 -26.54 14.96 -8.44
C LEU A 12 -25.05 15.12 -8.10
N TYR A 13 -24.47 16.29 -8.38
CA TYR A 13 -23.07 16.58 -8.04
C TYR A 13 -22.81 16.36 -6.55
N LYS A 14 -23.67 16.93 -5.69
CA LYS A 14 -23.52 16.80 -4.23
C LYS A 14 -23.55 15.33 -3.78
N THR A 15 -24.47 14.55 -4.34
CA THR A 15 -24.57 13.11 -4.06
C THR A 15 -23.30 12.36 -4.47
N ASN A 16 -22.76 12.66 -5.65
CA ASN A 16 -21.54 12.01 -6.14
C ASN A 16 -20.31 12.38 -5.29
N VAL A 17 -20.21 13.64 -4.85
CA VAL A 17 -19.16 14.09 -3.93
C VAL A 17 -19.25 13.38 -2.58
N ASP A 18 -20.45 13.27 -2.01
CA ASP A 18 -20.64 12.63 -0.70
C ASP A 18 -20.34 11.13 -0.77
N GLN A 19 -20.71 10.45 -1.86
CA GLN A 19 -20.31 9.07 -2.12
C GLN A 19 -18.80 8.91 -2.27
N PHE A 20 -18.13 9.84 -2.96
CA PHE A 20 -16.69 9.80 -3.14
C PHE A 20 -15.94 10.03 -1.82
N ARG A 21 -16.43 10.94 -0.97
CA ARG A 21 -15.93 11.14 0.39
C ARG A 21 -16.03 9.88 1.23
N LEU A 22 -17.21 9.26 1.28
CA LEU A 22 -17.41 8.03 2.02
C LEU A 22 -16.44 6.93 1.56
N TRP A 23 -16.28 6.80 0.24
CA TRP A 23 -15.34 5.86 -0.34
C TRP A 23 -13.88 6.16 0.05
N LEU A 24 -13.47 7.43 0.05
CA LEU A 24 -12.13 7.83 0.49
C LEU A 24 -11.90 7.54 1.98
N THR A 25 -12.89 7.77 2.83
CA THR A 25 -12.83 7.43 4.25
C THR A 25 -12.61 5.93 4.44
N GLN A 26 -13.41 5.09 3.77
CA GLN A 26 -13.26 3.63 3.81
C GLN A 26 -11.89 3.16 3.30
N LEU A 27 -11.39 3.79 2.23
CA LEU A 27 -10.06 3.47 1.69
C LEU A 27 -8.94 3.86 2.65
N THR A 28 -9.07 5.01 3.31
CA THR A 28 -8.14 5.49 4.35
C THR A 28 -8.14 4.58 5.57
N GLU A 29 -9.30 4.14 6.03
CA GLU A 29 -9.44 3.19 7.14
C GLU A 29 -8.74 1.86 6.80
N ARG A 30 -8.97 1.33 5.59
CA ARG A 30 -8.27 0.12 5.12
C ARG A 30 -6.76 0.29 5.08
N LEU A 31 -6.26 1.43 4.60
CA LEU A 31 -4.84 1.75 4.61
C LEU A 31 -4.29 1.79 6.04
N ASN A 32 -4.97 2.51 6.94
CA ASN A 32 -4.57 2.59 8.35
C ASN A 32 -4.56 1.21 9.03
N CYS A 33 -5.49 0.32 8.69
CA CYS A 33 -5.44 -1.06 9.15
C CYS A 33 -4.18 -1.78 8.67
N CYS A 34 -3.75 -1.58 7.42
CA CYS A 34 -2.52 -2.19 6.89
C CYS A 34 -1.25 -1.65 7.57
N LEU A 35 -1.24 -0.35 7.88
CA LEU A 35 -0.12 0.34 8.54
C LEU A 35 0.00 -0.04 10.02
N ASN A 36 -1.12 -0.12 10.75
CA ASN A 36 -1.12 -0.40 12.20
C ASN A 36 -0.99 -1.90 12.55
N GLN A 37 -0.99 -2.79 11.55
CA GLN A 37 -0.95 -4.25 11.75
C GLN A 37 0.46 -4.84 11.63
N GLU A 38 1.51 -4.08 11.94
CA GLU A 38 2.91 -4.53 11.85
C GLU A 38 3.21 -5.87 12.55
N SER A 39 2.35 -6.36 13.46
CA SER A 39 2.51 -7.64 14.17
C SER A 39 1.41 -8.70 14.00
N LYS A 40 0.33 -8.45 13.23
CA LYS A 40 -0.85 -9.37 13.21
C LYS A 40 -1.09 -10.12 11.90
N LEU A 41 -0.65 -9.61 10.76
CA LEU A 41 -0.81 -10.27 9.46
C LEU A 41 0.55 -10.65 8.87
N PRO A 42 0.66 -11.81 8.19
CA PRO A 42 1.82 -12.12 7.35
C PRO A 42 2.12 -10.99 6.37
N ALA A 43 3.39 -10.69 6.15
CA ALA A 43 3.81 -9.57 5.31
C ALA A 43 3.28 -9.70 3.86
N GLU A 44 3.16 -10.91 3.33
CA GLU A 44 2.59 -11.18 2.01
C GLU A 44 1.11 -10.78 1.91
N ASN A 45 0.34 -10.97 2.99
CA ASN A 45 -1.06 -10.56 3.04
C ASN A 45 -1.18 -9.02 3.11
N ARG A 46 -0.27 -8.36 3.84
CA ARG A 46 -0.19 -6.90 3.89
C ARG A 46 0.14 -6.31 2.52
N ILE A 47 1.10 -6.91 1.80
CA ILE A 47 1.45 -6.51 0.43
C ILE A 47 0.25 -6.63 -0.51
N LYS A 48 -0.47 -7.77 -0.49
CA LYS A 48 -1.68 -7.94 -1.31
C LYS A 48 -2.73 -6.86 -1.00
N ALA A 49 -2.95 -6.56 0.28
CA ALA A 49 -3.90 -5.52 0.67
C ALA A 49 -3.49 -4.12 0.16
N LEU A 50 -2.19 -3.79 0.20
CA LEU A 50 -1.66 -2.55 -0.35
C LEU A 50 -1.82 -2.50 -1.88
N GLN A 51 -1.57 -3.60 -2.59
CA GLN A 51 -1.77 -3.70 -4.04
C GLN A 51 -3.24 -3.48 -4.44
N ASP A 52 -4.17 -4.05 -3.66
CA ASP A 52 -5.60 -3.82 -3.85
C ASP A 52 -5.98 -2.35 -3.61
N ILE A 53 -5.42 -1.71 -2.58
CA ILE A 53 -5.59 -0.26 -2.34
C ILE A 53 -5.06 0.55 -3.53
N ILE A 54 -3.86 0.25 -4.03
CA ILE A 54 -3.26 0.95 -5.19
C ILE A 54 -4.11 0.77 -6.45
N LYS A 55 -4.73 -0.40 -6.64
CA LYS A 55 -5.69 -0.64 -7.72
C LYS A 55 -6.97 0.18 -7.53
N ASP A 56 -7.49 0.24 -6.31
CA ASP A 56 -8.68 1.02 -5.98
C ASP A 56 -8.45 2.52 -6.18
N VAL A 57 -7.27 3.03 -5.81
CA VAL A 57 -6.82 4.41 -6.06
C VAL A 57 -6.92 4.75 -7.56
N ARG A 58 -6.44 3.87 -8.44
CA ARG A 58 -6.55 4.06 -9.91
C ARG A 58 -8.00 4.16 -10.38
N SER A 59 -8.93 3.47 -9.71
CA SER A 59 -10.36 3.64 -9.98
C SER A 59 -10.88 4.98 -9.44
N GLY A 60 -10.38 5.40 -8.27
CA GLY A 60 -10.68 6.69 -7.64
C GLY A 60 -10.25 7.87 -8.50
N GLU A 61 -9.08 7.81 -9.13
CA GLU A 61 -8.58 8.84 -10.05
C GLU A 61 -9.54 9.06 -11.23
N LYS A 62 -10.18 7.99 -11.74
CA LYS A 62 -11.20 8.09 -12.80
C LYS A 62 -12.49 8.73 -12.29
N LYS A 63 -12.94 8.37 -11.09
CA LYS A 63 -14.12 8.95 -10.45
C LYS A 63 -13.91 10.44 -10.15
N LEU A 64 -12.73 10.81 -9.67
CA LEU A 64 -12.36 12.20 -9.40
C LEU A 64 -12.39 13.04 -10.68
N LYS A 65 -11.81 12.55 -11.78
CA LYS A 65 -11.89 13.23 -13.09
C LYS A 65 -13.33 13.46 -13.56
N HIS A 66 -14.23 12.51 -13.28
CA HIS A 66 -15.65 12.67 -13.59
C HIS A 66 -16.31 13.76 -12.74
N LEU A 67 -15.99 13.82 -11.44
CA LEU A 67 -16.45 14.88 -10.54
C LEU A 67 -15.93 16.27 -10.96
N GLU A 68 -14.65 16.35 -11.33
CA GLU A 68 -14.05 17.58 -11.86
C GLU A 68 -14.79 18.04 -13.13
N ALA A 69 -15.09 17.14 -14.07
CA ALA A 69 -15.85 17.46 -15.26
C ALA A 69 -17.28 17.93 -14.94
N GLN A 70 -18.00 17.22 -14.06
CA GLN A 70 -19.34 17.63 -13.61
C GLN A 70 -19.34 18.99 -12.90
N SER A 71 -18.26 19.32 -12.17
CA SER A 71 -18.16 20.59 -11.46
C SER A 71 -18.17 21.80 -12.38
N ILE A 72 -17.65 21.67 -13.62
CA ILE A 72 -17.58 22.77 -14.59
C ILE A 72 -18.99 23.28 -14.92
N ASP A 73 -19.92 22.36 -15.19
CA ASP A 73 -21.31 22.69 -15.55
C ASP A 73 -22.09 23.30 -14.37
N VAL A 74 -21.83 22.78 -13.15
CA VAL A 74 -22.49 23.26 -11.93
C VAL A 74 -21.96 24.63 -11.51
N VAL A 75 -20.64 24.87 -11.62
CA VAL A 75 -20.00 26.14 -11.26
C VAL A 75 -20.54 27.30 -12.11
N GLN A 76 -20.84 27.08 -13.39
CA GLN A 76 -21.42 28.11 -14.28
C GLN A 76 -22.77 28.64 -13.78
N ASN A 77 -23.51 27.83 -13.00
CA ASN A 77 -24.82 28.17 -12.45
C ASN A 77 -24.79 28.47 -10.95
N THR A 78 -23.59 28.57 -10.36
CA THR A 78 -23.37 28.79 -8.93
C THR A 78 -22.88 30.22 -8.67
N SER A 79 -23.16 30.75 -7.47
CA SER A 79 -22.54 32.01 -7.05
C SER A 79 -21.00 31.89 -6.99
N PRO A 80 -20.23 32.99 -7.15
CA PRO A 80 -18.77 32.95 -7.10
C PRO A 80 -18.22 32.29 -5.83
N LEU A 81 -18.82 32.61 -4.67
CA LEU A 81 -18.45 32.01 -3.39
C LEU A 81 -18.75 30.50 -3.34
N GLY A 82 -19.86 30.05 -3.92
CA GLY A 82 -20.20 28.63 -3.98
C GLY A 82 -19.25 27.86 -4.90
N ALA A 83 -18.90 28.44 -6.04
CA ALA A 83 -17.93 27.88 -6.98
C ALA A 83 -16.54 27.71 -6.35
N GLU A 84 -16.08 28.72 -5.60
CA GLU A 84 -14.80 28.64 -4.88
C GLU A 84 -14.82 27.52 -3.83
N LYS A 85 -15.89 27.38 -3.05
CA LYS A 85 -16.05 26.28 -2.08
C LYS A 85 -16.03 24.91 -2.74
N MET A 86 -16.72 24.75 -3.88
CA MET A 86 -16.71 23.49 -4.64
C MET A 86 -15.31 23.14 -5.16
N LYS A 87 -14.58 24.13 -5.66
CA LYS A 87 -13.20 23.94 -6.12
C LYS A 87 -12.28 23.52 -4.96
N ALA A 88 -12.39 24.19 -3.81
CA ALA A 88 -11.61 23.85 -2.62
C ALA A 88 -11.91 22.41 -2.15
N GLU A 89 -13.18 22.02 -2.13
CA GLU A 89 -13.61 20.66 -1.80
C GLU A 89 -13.01 19.61 -2.76
N LEU A 90 -13.02 19.84 -4.07
CA LEU A 90 -12.40 18.91 -5.02
C LEU A 90 -10.88 18.80 -4.83
N GLU A 91 -10.20 19.92 -4.57
CA GLU A 91 -8.76 19.91 -4.30
C GLU A 91 -8.42 19.16 -2.99
N GLU A 92 -9.24 19.25 -1.96
CA GLU A 92 -9.08 18.45 -0.74
C GLU A 92 -9.22 16.95 -1.03
N LEU A 93 -10.23 16.54 -1.80
CA LEU A 93 -10.45 15.15 -2.17
C LEU A 93 -9.31 14.60 -3.03
N LYS A 94 -8.79 15.43 -3.94
CA LYS A 94 -7.62 15.10 -4.76
C LYS A 94 -6.38 14.87 -3.91
N LYS A 95 -6.06 15.81 -3.00
CA LYS A 95 -4.92 15.68 -2.10
C LYS A 95 -5.01 14.44 -1.22
N LEU A 96 -6.21 14.12 -0.72
CA LEU A 96 -6.40 12.92 0.08
C LEU A 96 -6.13 11.64 -0.74
N LEU A 97 -6.63 11.57 -1.97
CA LEU A 97 -6.36 10.44 -2.87
C LEU A 97 -4.87 10.30 -3.22
N GLU A 98 -4.21 11.42 -3.51
CA GLU A 98 -2.76 11.47 -3.79
C GLU A 98 -1.94 11.01 -2.58
N ASN A 99 -2.33 11.42 -1.37
CA ASN A 99 -1.68 10.98 -0.14
C ASN A 99 -1.84 9.48 0.09
N ILE A 100 -3.06 8.93 -0.10
CA ILE A 100 -3.30 7.47 -0.02
C ILE A 100 -2.41 6.73 -1.02
N LYS A 101 -2.30 7.23 -2.25
CA LYS A 101 -1.44 6.65 -3.29
C LYS A 101 0.02 6.61 -2.87
N LEU A 102 0.55 7.74 -2.40
CA LEU A 102 1.95 7.85 -1.99
C LEU A 102 2.27 6.86 -0.87
N VAL A 103 1.50 6.93 0.23
CA VAL A 103 1.72 6.10 1.42
C VAL A 103 1.59 4.61 1.10
N SER A 104 0.60 4.23 0.29
CA SER A 104 0.40 2.81 -0.06
C SER A 104 1.56 2.23 -0.88
N VAL A 105 2.12 3.00 -1.82
CA VAL A 105 3.28 2.58 -2.63
C VAL A 105 4.55 2.51 -1.79
N GLU A 106 4.79 3.53 -0.95
CA GLU A 106 5.98 3.60 -0.10
C GLU A 106 6.03 2.43 0.91
N GLU A 107 4.90 2.13 1.56
CA GLU A 107 4.84 1.00 2.49
C GLU A 107 4.97 -0.34 1.77
N GLU A 108 4.39 -0.51 0.57
CA GLU A 108 4.55 -1.74 -0.22
C GLU A 108 6.03 -1.98 -0.55
N GLU A 109 6.72 -0.94 -1.05
CA GLU A 109 8.14 -1.02 -1.39
C GLU A 109 9.00 -1.33 -0.17
N LYS A 110 8.72 -0.70 0.97
CA LYS A 110 9.40 -0.96 2.25
C LYS A 110 9.23 -2.41 2.69
N LEU A 111 8.01 -2.95 2.64
CA LEU A 111 7.73 -4.34 3.02
C LEU A 111 8.40 -5.34 2.09
N LEU A 112 8.39 -5.10 0.78
CA LEU A 112 9.07 -5.94 -0.20
C LEU A 112 10.58 -6.00 0.05
N LYS A 113 11.22 -4.84 0.30
CA LYS A 113 12.65 -4.77 0.64
C LYS A 113 12.95 -5.53 1.93
N SER A 114 12.11 -5.38 2.95
CA SER A 114 12.27 -6.10 4.22
C SER A 114 12.24 -7.61 4.01
N LEU A 115 11.22 -8.13 3.32
CA LEU A 115 11.09 -9.57 3.02
C LEU A 115 12.28 -10.11 2.22
N GLN A 116 12.73 -9.36 1.21
CA GLN A 116 13.88 -9.77 0.41
C GLN A 116 15.15 -9.87 1.27
N SER A 117 15.36 -8.90 2.17
CA SER A 117 16.50 -8.93 3.08
C SER A 117 16.43 -10.12 4.04
N GLU A 118 15.26 -10.39 4.64
CA GLU A 118 15.03 -11.50 5.56
C GLU A 118 15.29 -12.86 4.90
N ASN A 119 14.77 -13.05 3.68
CA ASN A 119 15.01 -14.27 2.92
C ASN A 119 16.49 -14.45 2.56
N THR A 120 17.19 -13.36 2.25
CA THR A 120 18.63 -13.37 1.99
C THR A 120 19.41 -13.79 3.23
N TYR A 121 19.09 -13.21 4.40
CA TYR A 121 19.70 -13.59 5.68
C TYR A 121 19.45 -15.07 6.01
N HIS A 122 18.21 -15.55 5.87
CA HIS A 122 17.89 -16.96 6.11
C HIS A 122 18.67 -17.90 5.19
N THR A 123 18.79 -17.55 3.91
CA THR A 123 19.57 -18.34 2.96
C THR A 123 21.04 -18.39 3.34
N GLN A 124 21.63 -17.24 3.68
CA GLN A 124 23.03 -17.14 4.11
C GLN A 124 23.29 -17.92 5.40
N ALA A 125 22.41 -17.82 6.39
CA ALA A 125 22.50 -18.57 7.64
C ALA A 125 22.49 -20.08 7.38
N ARG A 126 21.60 -20.57 6.51
CA ARG A 126 21.52 -22.01 6.17
C ARG A 126 22.79 -22.52 5.46
N VAL A 127 23.38 -21.71 4.58
CA VAL A 127 24.65 -22.03 3.92
C VAL A 127 25.76 -22.12 4.97
N LEU A 128 25.88 -21.12 5.83
CA LEU A 128 26.90 -21.09 6.88
C LEU A 128 26.77 -22.28 7.85
N GLU A 129 25.55 -22.63 8.25
CA GLU A 129 25.29 -23.81 9.08
C GLU A 129 25.78 -25.10 8.41
N THR A 130 25.57 -25.22 7.10
CA THR A 130 26.03 -26.37 6.31
C THR A 130 27.55 -26.43 6.27
N ASP A 131 28.21 -25.31 5.99
CA ASP A 131 29.67 -25.22 5.91
C ASP A 131 30.32 -25.56 7.26
N VAL A 132 29.76 -25.04 8.36
CA VAL A 132 30.23 -25.33 9.72
C VAL A 132 30.05 -26.81 10.06
N GLN A 133 28.94 -27.43 9.68
CA GLN A 133 28.73 -28.87 9.87
C GLN A 133 29.73 -29.70 9.07
N GLU A 134 30.01 -29.33 7.82
CA GLU A 134 30.99 -30.02 7.00
C GLU A 134 32.41 -29.89 7.57
N PHE A 135 32.78 -28.68 8.00
CA PHE A 135 34.07 -28.41 8.64
C PHE A 135 34.25 -29.27 9.89
N ARG A 136 33.24 -29.34 10.77
CA ARG A 136 33.26 -30.20 11.97
C ARG A 136 33.45 -31.68 11.61
N LYS A 137 32.76 -32.19 10.58
CA LYS A 137 32.94 -33.57 10.10
C LYS A 137 34.35 -33.84 9.56
N ARG A 138 34.97 -32.87 8.89
CA ARG A 138 36.37 -32.98 8.41
C ARG A 138 37.35 -33.03 9.59
N LEU A 139 37.18 -32.16 10.58
CA LEU A 139 37.98 -32.18 11.81
C LEU A 139 37.86 -33.50 12.58
N GLN A 140 36.65 -34.03 12.73
CA GLN A 140 36.43 -35.31 13.41
C GLN A 140 37.14 -36.46 12.69
N ARG A 141 37.06 -36.52 11.35
CA ARG A 141 37.78 -37.53 10.55
C ARG A 141 39.30 -37.43 10.72
N LEU A 142 39.81 -36.20 10.76
CA LEU A 142 41.24 -35.95 10.95
C LEU A 142 41.70 -36.39 12.35
N GLY A 143 40.95 -36.05 13.40
CA GLY A 143 41.23 -36.53 14.77
C GLY A 143 41.25 -38.06 14.87
N ASN A 144 40.23 -38.72 14.31
CA ASN A 144 40.16 -40.18 14.29
C ASN A 144 41.30 -40.85 13.50
N HIS A 145 41.94 -40.16 12.56
CA HIS A 145 43.11 -40.67 11.85
C HIS A 145 44.34 -40.67 12.76
N PHE A 146 44.59 -39.55 13.45
CA PHE A 146 45.73 -39.44 14.37
C PHE A 146 45.62 -40.40 15.55
N GLU A 147 44.43 -40.61 16.12
CA GLU A 147 44.23 -41.59 17.19
C GLU A 147 44.51 -43.03 16.75
N LYS A 148 44.33 -43.37 15.47
CA LYS A 148 44.62 -44.71 14.96
C LYS A 148 46.11 -44.93 14.72
N ASP A 149 46.83 -43.90 14.28
CA ASP A 149 48.28 -43.99 14.04
C ASP A 149 49.08 -44.14 15.35
N ASP A 150 48.60 -43.53 16.44
CA ASP A 150 49.22 -43.66 17.78
C ASP A 150 48.97 -45.04 18.44
N ILE A 151 47.94 -45.79 18.01
CA ILE A 151 47.67 -47.16 18.51
C ILE A 151 48.55 -48.21 17.79
N VAL A 152 49.10 -47.88 16.62
CA VAL A 152 49.87 -48.81 15.76
C VAL A 152 51.39 -48.71 16.01
N ARG A 153 51.83 -47.85 16.94
CA ARG A 153 53.24 -47.63 17.27
C ARG A 153 53.61 -48.16 18.66
#